data_AF-A0A954U4V1-F1
#
_entry.id   AF-A0A954U4V1-F1
#
_cell.length_a   1.000
_cell.length_b   1.000
_cell.length_c   1.000
_cell.angle_alpha   90.00
_cell.angle_beta   90.00
_cell.angle_gamma   90.00
#
_symmetry.space_group_name_H-M   'P 1'
#
loop_
_entity.id
_entity.type
_entity.pdbx_description
1 polymer ?
#
loop_
_entity_poly.entity_id
_entity_poly.type
_entity_poly.pdbx_seq_one_letter_code
_entity_poly.pdbx_strand_id
1 'polypeptide(L)'
;QELAALKQRHAIATSASGGQYPTGDGDTVPVDEMDRQWRDAVAAVWPLSWFKKRKVTRLLQTYATGGQANPDTDLAAIREHRAIRTALDTNVLASMPTYWRGWETDIPTLEAAFELLRETRNAIVEVGQAHGNVNEVARTLSPGLKDASGNHSLVRASNAFLQTAKAFTVAWRGYSDVARTPPVPKESTAILRDAACQAALVLEKRTAIRNWITWNCVRKKAESLGLRALVNGLESSEFPANETVAMFKLAYARWYLPTVVDRREPLRAFQRFKHEDAIVEFRRLDELARQTAATHAKQAILHGLPSSDGVPRKSELGLLKHQMSLKRPSKSIREIIGGMPQTFGKLAPCLLMSPLSIAQYLPADQSQFDVVIFDEASQITTWDAIGAIARAKQTIIVGDPKQLPPTNFFGRAENDEENDELEDHERDLESILDEAQASGLPTVQLNWHYRSRHESLIAFSNWNYYGNQLVTFPSAVSDERGVTLKYIADGIYDRGKSRTNRLEAEAIVADLVTRMQRCLSRPEHERLTYGVVTFNSQQQTLIQDLLDEEQRKCSELEWFFADERIEPTAVKNLENVQGDERDVMMFSITFGYDVHGKFPVSFGAMNRDGGERR
;
A
#
# COMPACT_ATOMS: atom_id res chain seq x y z
N GLN A 1 39.41 64.97 41.48
CA GLN A 1 40.87 65.21 41.43
C GLN A 1 41.28 66.51 42.13
N GLU A 2 40.82 67.68 41.67
CA GLU A 2 41.18 68.97 42.28
C GLU A 2 40.80 69.08 43.77
N LEU A 3 39.58 68.66 44.15
CA LEU A 3 39.15 68.59 45.55
C LEU A 3 40.02 67.65 46.41
N ALA A 4 40.50 66.53 45.85
CA ALA A 4 41.38 65.61 46.55
C ALA A 4 42.75 66.25 46.84
N ALA A 5 43.28 67.00 45.86
CA ALA A 5 44.51 67.76 46.01
C ALA A 5 44.36 68.89 47.05
N LEU A 6 43.21 69.58 47.08
CA LEU A 6 42.91 70.59 48.10
C LEU A 6 42.82 69.98 49.51
N LYS A 7 42.18 68.80 49.65
CA LYS A 7 42.13 68.06 50.92
C LYS A 7 43.53 67.66 51.41
N GLN A 8 44.42 67.25 50.50
CA GLN A 8 45.80 66.91 50.82
C GLN A 8 46.63 68.14 51.24
N ARG A 9 46.54 69.25 50.51
CA ARG A 9 47.22 70.52 50.86
C ARG A 9 46.79 71.04 52.22
N HIS A 10 45.50 70.94 52.54
CA HIS A 10 44.97 71.32 53.84
C HIS A 10 45.57 70.46 54.96
N ALA A 11 45.66 69.14 54.77
CA ALA A 11 46.26 68.25 55.76
C ALA A 11 47.74 68.60 56.03
N ILE A 12 48.50 68.91 54.98
CA ILE A 12 49.91 69.34 55.09
C ILE A 12 50.00 70.66 55.87
N ALA A 13 49.23 71.67 55.49
CA ALA A 13 49.22 72.98 56.16
C ALA A 13 48.82 72.88 57.64
N THR A 14 47.81 72.05 57.96
CA THR A 14 47.39 71.80 59.34
C THR A 14 48.48 71.10 60.14
N SER A 15 49.19 70.13 59.55
CA SER A 15 50.25 69.38 60.23
C SER A 15 51.52 70.21 60.49
N ALA A 16 51.78 71.22 59.66
CA ALA A 16 52.94 72.10 59.79
C ALA A 16 52.76 73.16 60.88
N SER A 17 51.51 73.44 61.30
CA SER A 17 51.16 74.48 62.26
C SER A 17 51.31 73.98 63.72
N GLY A 18 52.00 74.75 64.56
CA GLY A 18 52.13 74.50 66.01
C GLY A 18 50.88 74.87 66.79
N GLY A 19 50.16 75.90 66.34
CA GLY A 19 48.83 76.28 66.81
C GLY A 19 47.72 75.68 65.94
N GLN A 20 46.58 75.38 66.56
CA GLN A 20 45.34 75.07 65.88
C GLN A 20 44.51 76.35 65.79
N TYR A 21 44.07 76.68 64.58
CA TYR A 21 43.28 77.88 64.33
C TYR A 21 41.89 77.47 63.84
N PRO A 22 40.82 78.13 64.31
CA PRO A 22 39.47 77.84 63.87
C PRO A 22 39.35 78.08 62.37
N THR A 23 38.91 77.06 61.64
CA THR A 23 38.75 77.07 60.18
C THR A 23 37.69 78.07 59.70
N GLY A 24 36.86 78.59 60.61
CA GLY A 24 35.84 79.61 60.35
C GLY A 24 36.31 81.07 60.45
N ASP A 25 37.20 81.39 61.40
CA ASP A 25 37.56 82.78 61.79
C ASP A 25 38.91 83.25 61.24
N GLY A 26 39.49 82.48 60.32
CA GLY A 26 40.81 82.73 59.74
C GLY A 26 40.97 84.10 59.08
N ASP A 27 39.91 84.82 58.73
CA ASP A 27 39.96 86.20 58.18
C ASP A 27 40.20 87.29 59.25
N THR A 28 40.03 86.99 60.53
CA THR A 28 40.23 87.95 61.63
C THR A 28 41.67 88.07 62.08
N VAL A 29 42.52 87.10 61.75
CA VAL A 29 43.96 87.16 62.01
C VAL A 29 44.59 88.12 61.01
N PRO A 30 45.21 89.25 61.43
CA PRO A 30 45.91 90.14 60.51
C PRO A 30 47.27 89.53 60.13
N VAL A 31 47.24 88.44 59.36
CA VAL A 31 48.40 87.58 59.06
C VAL A 31 49.57 88.38 58.48
N ASP A 32 49.30 89.30 57.54
CA ASP A 32 50.35 90.09 56.88
C ASP A 32 51.02 91.08 57.83
N GLU A 33 50.24 91.71 58.71
CA GLU A 33 50.75 92.63 59.73
C GLU A 33 51.55 91.87 60.80
N MET A 34 51.08 90.68 61.20
CA MET A 34 51.77 89.83 62.17
C MET A 34 53.06 89.23 61.62
N ASP A 35 53.09 88.83 60.34
CA ASP A 35 54.29 88.36 59.64
C ASP A 35 55.34 89.47 59.58
N ARG A 36 54.92 90.70 59.23
CA ARG A 36 55.81 91.87 59.25
C ARG A 36 56.35 92.16 60.65
N GLN A 37 55.49 92.18 61.68
CA GLN A 37 55.91 92.38 63.07
C GLN A 37 56.82 91.25 63.57
N TRP A 38 56.62 90.01 63.12
CA TRP A 38 57.48 88.88 63.44
C TRP A 38 58.87 89.03 62.83
N ARG A 39 58.95 89.38 61.54
CA ARG A 39 60.23 89.64 60.86
C ARG A 39 61.00 90.79 61.51
N ASP A 40 60.31 91.88 61.84
CA ASP A 40 60.89 93.01 62.57
C ASP A 40 61.37 92.60 63.98
N ALA A 41 60.66 91.67 64.63
CA ALA A 41 61.04 91.12 65.92
C ALA A 41 62.27 90.20 65.82
N VAL A 42 62.41 89.43 64.74
CA VAL A 42 63.56 88.56 64.47
C VAL A 42 64.82 89.36 64.20
N ALA A 43 64.72 90.49 63.50
CA ALA A 43 65.86 91.33 63.12
C ALA A 43 66.41 92.24 64.24
N ALA A 44 65.70 92.40 65.37
CA ALA A 44 66.12 93.28 66.46
C ALA A 44 67.28 92.71 67.32
N VAL A 45 68.05 93.58 67.99
CA VAL A 45 69.19 93.20 68.86
C VAL A 45 68.72 92.85 70.29
N TRP A 46 69.43 91.94 70.97
CA TRP A 46 69.10 91.50 72.35
C TRP A 46 69.30 92.62 73.37
N PRO A 47 68.38 92.82 74.36
CA PRO A 47 67.22 92.00 74.70
C PRO A 47 65.88 92.39 74.02
N LEU A 48 65.84 93.43 73.17
CA LEU A 48 64.59 93.91 72.53
C LEU A 48 63.91 92.85 71.63
N SER A 49 64.70 92.03 70.91
CA SER A 49 64.18 90.99 70.02
C SER A 49 63.33 89.96 70.77
N TRP A 50 63.73 89.58 71.98
CA TRP A 50 63.03 88.59 72.79
C TRP A 50 61.64 89.09 73.22
N PHE A 51 61.54 90.36 73.65
CA PHE A 51 60.25 90.96 74.00
C PHE A 51 59.34 91.13 72.79
N LYS A 52 59.88 91.57 71.64
CA LYS A 52 59.11 91.74 70.40
C LYS A 52 58.60 90.39 69.88
N LYS A 53 59.43 89.34 69.87
CA LYS A 53 59.01 87.99 69.48
C LYS A 53 57.90 87.50 70.39
N ARG A 54 58.09 87.58 71.71
CA ARG A 54 57.08 87.15 72.68
C ARG A 54 55.75 87.91 72.55
N LYS A 55 55.77 89.18 72.13
CA LYS A 55 54.58 89.98 71.85
C LYS A 55 53.80 89.42 70.65
N VAL A 56 54.47 89.15 69.54
CA VAL A 56 53.83 88.61 68.33
C VAL A 56 53.35 87.18 68.54
N THR A 57 54.14 86.33 69.22
CA THR A 57 53.72 84.96 69.58
C THR A 57 52.49 84.98 70.49
N ARG A 58 52.43 85.87 71.50
CA ARG A 58 51.22 86.02 72.33
C ARG A 58 50.02 86.49 71.54
N LEU A 59 50.21 87.44 70.62
CA LEU A 59 49.13 87.94 69.77
C LEU A 59 48.64 86.84 68.81
N LEU A 60 49.53 85.97 68.31
CA LEU A 60 49.12 84.84 67.47
C LEU A 60 48.40 83.78 68.30
N GLN A 61 48.86 83.53 69.53
CA GLN A 61 48.23 82.61 70.47
C GLN A 61 46.79 83.02 70.83
N THR A 62 46.43 84.31 70.83
CA THR A 62 45.03 84.72 71.10
C THR A 62 44.05 84.27 70.01
N TYR A 63 44.53 83.94 68.82
CA TYR A 63 43.71 83.41 67.73
C TYR A 63 43.75 81.89 67.62
N ALA A 64 44.65 81.23 68.35
CA ALA A 64 44.75 79.77 68.36
C ALA A 64 43.69 79.18 69.33
N THR A 65 42.88 78.27 68.84
CA THR A 65 41.91 77.50 69.64
C THR A 65 42.55 76.29 70.35
N GLY A 66 43.79 75.93 69.99
CA GLY A 66 44.58 74.87 70.62
C GLY A 66 46.04 74.92 70.16
N GLY A 67 46.91 74.11 70.76
CA GLY A 67 48.35 74.08 70.42
C GLY A 67 49.14 75.31 70.87
N GLN A 68 50.46 75.30 70.64
CA GLN A 68 51.34 76.43 70.92
C GLN A 68 51.62 77.19 69.62
N ALA A 69 51.18 78.45 69.58
CA ALA A 69 51.35 79.30 68.41
C ALA A 69 52.84 79.47 68.09
N ASN A 70 53.22 79.10 66.87
CA ASN A 70 54.55 79.28 66.35
C ASN A 70 54.48 80.17 65.09
N PRO A 71 54.76 81.48 65.21
CA PRO A 71 54.63 82.39 64.07
C PRO A 71 55.46 81.99 62.84
N ASP A 72 56.56 81.24 63.01
CA ASP A 72 57.39 80.76 61.88
C ASP A 72 56.66 79.77 60.97
N THR A 73 55.72 78.99 61.50
CA THR A 73 54.98 77.96 60.75
C THR A 73 53.52 78.31 60.54
N ASP A 74 52.91 78.94 61.54
CA ASP A 74 51.47 79.08 61.64
C ASP A 74 50.93 80.15 60.69
N LEU A 75 51.68 81.25 60.50
CA LEU A 75 51.28 82.31 59.57
C LEU A 75 51.22 81.81 58.12
N ALA A 76 52.14 80.93 57.74
CA ALA A 76 52.13 80.29 56.42
C ALA A 76 50.96 79.29 56.28
N ALA A 77 50.70 78.48 57.31
CA ALA A 77 49.57 77.54 57.32
C ALA A 77 48.21 78.24 57.21
N ILE A 78 48.02 79.37 57.91
CA ILE A 78 46.77 80.14 57.85
C ILE A 78 46.56 80.74 56.44
N ARG A 79 47.60 81.24 55.77
CA ARG A 79 47.50 81.71 54.37
C ARG A 79 47.06 80.59 53.42
N GLU A 80 47.64 79.41 53.59
CA GLU A 80 47.32 78.24 52.75
C GLU A 80 45.86 77.77 52.96
N HIS A 81 45.37 77.77 54.20
CA HIS A 81 43.96 77.47 54.48
C HIS A 81 42.99 78.47 53.84
N ARG A 82 43.32 79.77 53.81
CA ARG A 82 42.51 80.78 53.09
C ARG A 82 42.47 80.49 51.58
N ALA A 83 43.63 80.20 50.98
CA ALA A 83 43.72 79.90 49.55
C ALA A 83 42.88 78.66 49.15
N ILE A 84 42.88 77.61 49.99
CA ILE A 84 42.07 76.41 49.76
C ILE A 84 40.57 76.72 49.83
N ARG A 85 40.14 77.56 50.76
CA ARG A 85 38.72 77.94 50.89
C ARG A 85 38.23 78.73 49.68
N THR A 86 39.01 79.71 49.23
CA THR A 86 38.70 80.44 47.99
C THR A 86 38.57 79.50 46.81
N ALA A 87 39.46 78.50 46.68
CA ALA A 87 39.40 77.51 45.60
C ALA A 87 38.13 76.63 45.66
N LEU A 88 37.63 76.29 46.85
CA LEU A 88 36.39 75.52 47.02
C LEU A 88 35.15 76.33 46.62
N ASP A 89 35.12 77.62 46.98
CA ASP A 89 33.99 78.51 46.68
C ASP A 89 33.91 78.87 45.19
N THR A 90 35.05 78.94 44.49
CA THR A 90 35.09 79.20 43.05
C THR A 90 34.90 77.96 42.17
N ASN A 91 34.63 76.78 42.76
CA ASN A 91 34.49 75.54 42.00
C ASN A 91 33.23 75.56 41.12
N VAL A 92 33.32 75.03 39.89
CA VAL A 92 32.18 74.97 38.94
C VAL A 92 30.97 74.22 39.52
N LEU A 93 31.23 73.22 40.37
CA LEU A 93 30.20 72.44 41.03
C LEU A 93 29.54 73.17 42.21
N ALA A 94 30.04 74.34 42.63
CA ALA A 94 29.42 75.16 43.68
C ALA A 94 27.97 75.55 43.36
N SER A 95 27.61 75.57 42.08
CA SER A 95 26.22 75.79 41.61
C SER A 95 25.30 74.56 41.74
N MET A 96 25.82 73.41 42.17
CA MET A 96 25.11 72.11 42.24
C MET A 96 25.04 71.57 43.68
N PRO A 97 24.21 72.16 44.56
CA PRO A 97 24.17 71.81 45.99
C PRO A 97 23.78 70.36 46.28
N THR A 98 23.12 69.67 45.33
CA THR A 98 22.79 68.24 45.44
C THR A 98 24.04 67.36 45.48
N TYR A 99 25.11 67.75 44.77
CA TYR A 99 26.32 66.94 44.59
C TYR A 99 27.58 67.61 45.16
N TRP A 100 27.53 68.89 45.51
CA TRP A 100 28.65 69.67 46.06
C TRP A 100 28.30 70.29 47.41
N ARG A 101 29.06 69.92 48.43
CA ARG A 101 28.97 70.47 49.81
C ARG A 101 30.28 71.12 50.23
N GLY A 102 30.98 71.73 49.28
CA GLY A 102 32.30 72.33 49.51
C GLY A 102 33.28 71.29 50.08
N TRP A 103 33.84 71.57 51.25
CA TRP A 103 34.78 70.69 51.94
C TRP A 103 34.19 69.31 52.31
N GLU A 104 32.90 69.27 52.66
CA GLU A 104 32.21 68.05 53.09
C GLU A 104 31.80 67.14 51.93
N THR A 105 32.12 67.52 50.68
CA THR A 105 31.80 66.71 49.51
C THR A 105 32.48 65.35 49.60
N ASP A 106 31.66 64.29 49.51
CA ASP A 106 32.10 62.90 49.46
C ASP A 106 32.56 62.55 48.05
N ILE A 107 33.86 62.27 47.91
CA ILE A 107 34.50 62.06 46.61
C ILE A 107 33.97 60.78 45.92
N PRO A 108 33.86 59.61 46.60
CA PRO A 108 33.29 58.39 46.00
C PRO A 108 31.86 58.56 45.46
N THR A 109 30.96 59.22 46.20
CA THR A 109 29.59 59.46 45.73
C THR A 109 29.57 60.35 44.49
N LEU A 110 30.41 61.38 44.45
CA LEU A 110 30.56 62.26 43.29
C LEU A 110 31.13 61.51 42.07
N GLU A 111 32.13 60.65 42.28
CA GLU A 111 32.69 59.79 41.23
C GLU A 111 31.66 58.82 40.65
N ALA A 112 30.84 58.17 41.49
CA ALA A 112 29.76 57.30 41.03
C ALA A 112 28.70 58.05 40.20
N ALA A 113 28.35 59.28 40.60
CA ALA A 113 27.42 60.12 39.84
C ALA A 113 27.99 60.51 38.47
N PHE A 114 29.29 60.85 38.40
CA PHE A 114 29.97 61.13 37.13
C PHE A 114 30.03 59.90 36.22
N GLU A 115 30.24 58.72 36.79
CA GLU A 115 30.25 57.48 36.02
C GLU A 115 28.89 57.18 35.42
N LEU A 116 27.81 57.29 36.20
CA LEU A 116 26.44 57.12 35.69
C LEU A 116 26.10 58.15 34.60
N LEU A 117 26.52 59.41 34.77
CA LEU A 117 26.34 60.45 33.74
C LEU A 117 27.12 60.11 32.46
N ARG A 118 28.31 59.54 32.60
CA ARG A 118 29.14 59.10 31.46
C ARG A 118 28.48 57.95 30.73
N GLU A 119 28.03 56.92 31.43
CA GLU A 119 27.31 55.78 30.85
C GLU A 119 26.02 56.24 30.14
N THR A 120 25.24 57.10 30.80
CA THR A 120 23.99 57.65 30.22
C THR A 120 24.28 58.45 28.96
N ARG A 121 25.31 59.31 28.98
CA ARG A 121 25.74 60.08 27.81
C ARG A 121 26.18 59.16 26.68
N ASN A 122 27.00 58.15 26.97
CA ASN A 122 27.48 57.21 25.96
C ASN A 122 26.31 56.46 25.31
N ALA A 123 25.35 55.97 26.10
CA ALA A 123 24.15 55.31 25.58
C ALA A 123 23.33 56.24 24.66
N ILE A 124 23.16 57.51 25.03
CA ILE A 124 22.46 58.49 24.18
C ILE A 124 23.23 58.73 22.88
N VAL A 125 24.56 58.82 22.94
CA VAL A 125 25.41 59.00 21.75
C VAL A 125 25.31 57.79 20.83
N GLU A 126 25.41 56.57 21.36
CA GLU A 126 25.31 55.33 20.58
C GLU A 126 23.95 55.21 19.89
N VAL A 127 22.85 55.42 20.63
CA VAL A 127 21.50 55.40 20.06
C VAL A 127 21.34 56.52 19.03
N GLY A 128 21.89 57.70 19.32
CA GLY A 128 21.89 58.85 18.42
C GLY A 128 22.65 58.61 17.11
N GLN A 129 23.79 57.93 17.17
CA GLN A 129 24.57 57.51 15.99
C GLN A 129 23.80 56.49 15.17
N ALA A 130 23.18 55.50 15.82
CA ALA A 130 22.35 54.50 15.16
C ALA A 130 21.11 55.13 14.48
N HIS A 131 20.52 56.15 15.11
CA HIS A 131 19.39 56.90 14.54
C HIS A 131 19.81 57.96 13.52
N GLY A 132 21.10 58.31 13.44
CA GLY A 132 21.64 59.34 12.54
C GLY A 132 21.56 60.78 13.06
N ASN A 133 21.03 61.02 14.26
CA ASN A 133 20.94 62.36 14.87
C ASN A 133 20.97 62.33 16.40
N VAL A 134 22.15 62.51 16.98
CA VAL A 134 22.36 62.52 18.45
C VAL A 134 21.60 63.64 19.15
N ASN A 135 21.51 64.82 18.55
CA ASN A 135 20.88 65.98 19.17
C ASN A 135 19.37 65.81 19.31
N GLU A 136 18.73 65.19 18.33
CA GLU A 136 17.30 64.89 18.34
C GLU A 136 16.96 63.82 19.37
N VAL A 137 17.76 62.76 19.46
CA VAL A 137 17.62 61.72 20.47
C VAL A 137 17.80 62.29 21.88
N ALA A 138 18.84 63.11 22.09
CA ALA A 138 19.07 63.76 23.38
C ALA A 138 17.91 64.68 23.80
N ARG A 139 17.35 65.48 22.87
CA ARG A 139 16.17 66.34 23.15
C ARG A 139 14.94 65.52 23.49
N THR A 140 14.73 64.39 22.81
CA THR A 140 13.58 63.51 23.03
C THR A 140 13.66 62.79 24.38
N LEU A 141 14.86 62.40 24.81
CA LEU A 141 15.08 61.70 26.08
C LEU A 141 15.18 62.63 27.30
N SER A 142 15.60 63.89 27.10
CA SER A 142 15.83 64.86 28.18
C SER A 142 14.64 65.04 29.15
N PRO A 143 13.37 65.13 28.70
CA PRO A 143 12.22 65.23 29.60
C PRO A 143 12.04 63.99 30.50
N GLY A 144 12.29 62.79 29.96
CA GLY A 144 12.17 61.54 30.71
C GLY A 144 13.30 61.31 31.71
N LEU A 145 14.49 61.88 31.46
CA LEU A 145 15.64 61.83 32.39
C LEU A 145 15.50 62.81 33.56
N LYS A 146 14.70 63.88 33.39
CA LYS A 146 14.43 64.89 34.42
C LYS A 146 13.24 64.53 35.32
N ASP A 147 12.40 63.59 34.88
CA ASP A 147 11.22 63.14 35.62
C ASP A 147 11.61 62.10 36.69
N ALA A 148 11.75 62.57 37.94
CA ALA A 148 12.06 61.72 39.08
C ALA A 148 10.94 60.72 39.45
N SER A 149 9.73 60.86 38.86
CA SER A 149 8.60 59.96 39.13
C SER A 149 8.64 58.65 38.33
N GLY A 150 9.46 58.58 37.27
CA GLY A 150 9.58 57.41 36.40
C GLY A 150 8.34 57.12 35.54
N ASN A 151 7.34 57.99 35.52
CA ASN A 151 6.04 57.74 34.85
C ASN A 151 5.96 58.28 33.41
N HIS A 152 7.06 58.83 32.90
CA HIS A 152 7.19 59.31 31.54
C HIS A 152 6.82 58.24 30.49
N SER A 153 6.12 58.64 29.43
CA SER A 153 5.63 57.72 28.37
C SER A 153 6.75 56.91 27.72
N LEU A 154 7.90 57.54 27.46
CA LEU A 154 9.08 56.86 26.91
C LEU A 154 9.68 55.82 27.86
N VAL A 155 9.67 56.07 29.17
CA VAL A 155 10.18 55.11 30.17
C VAL A 155 9.26 53.88 30.21
N ARG A 156 7.94 54.10 30.21
CA ARG A 156 6.96 53.00 30.12
C ARG A 156 7.09 52.19 28.83
N ALA A 157 7.21 52.86 27.68
CA ALA A 157 7.40 52.20 26.39
C ALA A 157 8.72 51.40 26.33
N SER A 158 9.81 51.96 26.88
CA SER A 158 11.12 51.29 26.94
C SER A 158 11.08 50.05 27.83
N ASN A 159 10.41 50.13 28.98
CA ASN A 159 10.21 48.98 29.87
C ASN A 159 9.37 47.89 29.19
N ALA A 160 8.28 48.26 28.50
CA ALA A 160 7.46 47.32 27.74
C ALA A 160 8.25 46.67 26.59
N PHE A 161 9.08 47.44 25.88
CA PHE A 161 9.98 46.93 24.86
C PHE A 161 10.99 45.94 25.44
N LEU A 162 11.67 46.28 26.54
CA LEU A 162 12.64 45.38 27.19
C LEU A 162 12.01 44.08 27.65
N GLN A 163 10.79 44.13 28.22
CA GLN A 163 10.05 42.94 28.60
C GLN A 163 9.70 42.08 27.37
N THR A 164 9.21 42.71 26.30
CA THR A 164 8.85 42.02 25.05
C THR A 164 10.09 41.42 24.36
N ALA A 165 11.21 42.15 24.32
CA ALA A 165 12.47 41.69 23.75
C ALA A 165 13.05 40.49 24.52
N LYS A 166 12.94 40.50 25.86
CA LYS A 166 13.29 39.34 26.69
C LYS A 166 12.42 38.13 26.35
N ALA A 167 11.11 38.30 26.28
CA ALA A 167 10.18 37.23 25.91
C ALA A 167 10.47 36.68 24.49
N PHE A 168 10.71 37.56 23.52
CA PHE A 168 11.10 37.19 22.16
C PHE A 168 12.41 36.37 22.14
N THR A 169 13.42 36.79 22.92
CA THR A 169 14.70 36.07 23.01
C THR A 169 14.53 34.66 23.60
N VAL A 170 13.66 34.50 24.60
CA VAL A 170 13.34 33.18 25.17
C VAL A 170 12.62 32.31 24.14
N ALA A 171 11.59 32.84 23.47
CA ALA A 171 10.87 32.13 22.42
C ALA A 171 11.76 31.73 21.24
N TRP A 172 12.68 32.62 20.85
CA TRP A 172 13.68 32.36 19.82
C TRP A 172 14.56 31.16 20.13
N ARG A 173 15.09 31.11 21.36
CA ARG A 173 15.90 29.97 21.82
C ARG A 173 15.08 28.69 21.85
N GLY A 174 13.87 28.73 22.42
CA GLY A 174 12.98 27.59 22.45
C GLY A 174 12.65 27.03 21.07
N TYR A 175 12.37 27.89 20.09
CA TYR A 175 12.20 27.47 18.69
C TYR A 175 13.49 26.82 18.16
N SER A 176 14.63 27.47 18.34
CA SER A 176 15.92 27.01 17.81
C SER A 176 16.34 25.65 18.37
N ASP A 177 16.03 25.39 19.65
CA ASP A 177 16.33 24.12 20.31
C ASP A 177 15.52 22.96 19.73
N VAL A 178 14.23 23.19 19.46
CA VAL A 178 13.32 22.19 18.89
C VAL A 178 13.58 21.98 17.41
N ALA A 179 13.68 23.07 16.64
CA ALA A 179 13.87 23.04 15.19
C ALA A 179 15.32 22.72 14.77
N ARG A 180 16.27 22.80 15.71
CA ARG A 180 17.73 22.69 15.47
C ARG A 180 18.28 23.73 14.49
N THR A 181 17.53 24.80 14.26
CA THR A 181 17.88 25.91 13.35
C THR A 181 17.20 27.20 13.84
N PRO A 182 17.82 28.39 13.67
CA PRO A 182 17.16 29.64 13.99
C PRO A 182 15.89 29.87 13.15
N PRO A 183 14.91 30.64 13.64
CA PRO A 183 13.67 30.96 12.93
C PRO A 183 13.85 31.97 11.79
N VAL A 184 15.09 32.29 11.39
CA VAL A 184 15.40 33.18 10.27
C VAL A 184 16.54 32.61 9.43
N PRO A 185 16.61 32.94 8.13
CA PRO A 185 17.78 32.69 7.29
C PRO A 185 19.02 33.40 7.84
N LYS A 186 20.22 32.84 7.61
CA LYS A 186 21.49 33.38 8.13
C LYS A 186 21.80 34.78 7.59
N GLU A 187 21.28 35.14 6.42
CA GLU A 187 21.53 36.43 5.77
C GLU A 187 20.46 37.51 6.06
N SER A 188 19.46 37.24 6.90
CA SER A 188 18.36 38.19 7.11
C SER A 188 18.73 39.41 7.96
N THR A 189 18.44 40.60 7.45
CA THR A 189 18.50 41.88 8.19
C THR A 189 17.16 42.27 8.83
N ALA A 190 16.08 41.54 8.55
CA ALA A 190 14.71 41.82 8.97
C ALA A 190 14.18 40.79 9.98
N ILE A 191 14.94 40.59 11.06
CA ILE A 191 14.79 39.50 12.03
C ILE A 191 13.35 39.29 12.50
N LEU A 192 12.65 40.36 12.90
CA LEU A 192 11.29 40.25 13.46
C LEU A 192 10.26 39.82 12.41
N ARG A 193 10.33 40.38 11.20
CA ARG A 193 9.41 40.05 10.11
C ARG A 193 9.62 38.62 9.66
N ASP A 194 10.87 38.24 9.42
CA ASP A 194 11.20 36.93 8.86
C ASP A 194 10.91 35.81 9.87
N ALA A 195 11.17 36.04 11.17
CA ALA A 195 10.78 35.12 12.23
C ALA A 195 9.26 34.97 12.33
N ALA A 196 8.51 36.06 12.20
CA ALA A 196 7.05 36.01 12.18
C ALA A 196 6.52 35.24 10.96
N CYS A 197 7.08 35.45 9.76
CA CYS A 197 6.73 34.71 8.56
C CYS A 197 7.03 33.21 8.71
N GLN A 198 8.19 32.84 9.25
CA GLN A 198 8.53 31.43 9.50
C GLN A 198 7.60 30.79 10.53
N ALA A 199 7.30 31.47 11.63
CA ALA A 199 6.35 31.00 12.62
C ALA A 199 4.95 30.80 12.00
N ALA A 200 4.48 31.74 11.17
CA ALA A 200 3.21 31.63 10.46
C ALA A 200 3.21 30.43 9.50
N LEU A 201 4.28 30.21 8.73
CA LEU A 201 4.41 29.08 7.81
C LEU A 201 4.36 27.73 8.56
N VAL A 202 5.07 27.62 9.69
CA VAL A 202 5.03 26.42 10.54
C VAL A 202 3.62 26.17 11.07
N LEU A 203 2.92 27.21 11.51
CA LEU A 203 1.53 27.10 11.99
C LEU A 203 0.57 26.72 10.87
N GLU A 204 0.75 27.26 9.66
CA GLU A 204 -0.04 26.94 8.47
C GLU A 204 0.16 25.47 8.07
N LYS A 205 1.42 25.01 8.01
CA LYS A 205 1.80 23.66 7.57
C LYS A 205 1.86 22.63 8.72
N ARG A 206 1.37 22.96 9.91
CA ARG A 206 1.42 22.08 11.09
C ARG A 206 0.86 20.67 10.84
N THR A 207 -0.15 20.55 9.99
CA THR A 207 -0.77 19.27 9.61
C THR A 207 0.14 18.43 8.71
N ALA A 208 0.99 19.05 7.89
CA ALA A 208 1.94 18.37 7.02
C ALA A 208 3.10 17.74 7.80
N ILE A 209 3.43 18.25 9.00
CA ILE A 209 4.49 17.68 9.86
C ILE A 209 4.19 16.22 10.21
N ARG A 210 2.92 15.89 10.50
CA ARG A 210 2.52 14.50 10.78
C ARG A 210 2.78 13.59 9.58
N ASN A 211 2.46 14.05 8.38
CA ASN A 211 2.70 13.31 7.14
C ASN A 211 4.19 13.11 6.90
N TRP A 212 5.01 14.14 7.15
CA TRP A 212 6.47 14.06 7.05
C TRP A 212 7.09 13.09 8.06
N ILE A 213 6.62 13.07 9.31
CA ILE A 213 7.08 12.09 10.31
C ILE A 213 6.72 10.67 9.85
N THR A 214 5.49 10.49 9.35
CA THR A 214 5.02 9.19 8.85
C THR A 214 5.87 8.73 7.67
N TRP A 215 6.15 9.62 6.71
CA TRP A 215 7.05 9.37 5.60
C TRP A 215 8.44 8.95 6.08
N ASN A 216 9.06 9.67 7.01
CA ASN A 216 10.39 9.32 7.52
C ASN A 216 10.42 7.95 8.21
N CYS A 217 9.36 7.58 8.94
CA CYS A 217 9.26 6.25 9.54
C CYS A 217 9.15 5.16 8.47
N VAL A 218 8.30 5.34 7.46
CA VAL A 218 8.13 4.41 6.34
C VAL A 218 9.42 4.30 5.53
N ARG A 219 10.07 5.43 5.25
CA ARG A 219 11.35 5.51 4.55
C ARG A 219 12.42 4.67 5.24
N LYS A 220 12.63 4.87 6.54
CA LYS A 220 13.60 4.09 7.32
C LYS A 220 13.32 2.59 7.27
N LYS A 221 12.05 2.19 7.34
CA LYS A 221 11.64 0.79 7.23
C LYS A 221 11.89 0.22 5.82
N ALA A 222 11.61 1.00 4.77
CA ALA A 222 11.89 0.59 3.40
C ALA A 222 13.39 0.40 3.17
N GLU A 223 14.21 1.33 3.67
CA GLU A 223 15.68 1.24 3.62
C GLU A 223 16.20 0.00 4.36
N SER A 224 15.65 -0.32 5.55
CA SER A 224 16.05 -1.52 6.30
C SER A 224 15.71 -2.83 5.58
N LEU A 225 14.72 -2.81 4.68
CA LEU A 225 14.37 -3.93 3.80
C LEU A 225 15.14 -3.93 2.47
N GLY A 226 16.10 -3.03 2.29
CA GLY A 226 16.92 -2.93 1.08
C GLY A 226 16.28 -2.14 -0.07
N LEU A 227 15.16 -1.45 0.16
CA LEU A 227 14.40 -0.72 -0.88
C LEU A 227 14.88 0.72 -1.11
N ARG A 228 16.15 1.02 -0.78
CA ARG A 228 16.71 2.38 -0.86
C ARG A 228 16.63 2.99 -2.28
N ALA A 229 16.83 2.18 -3.32
CA ALA A 229 16.72 2.66 -4.70
C ALA A 229 15.29 3.14 -5.04
N LEU A 230 14.26 2.44 -4.55
CA LEU A 230 12.86 2.83 -4.74
C LEU A 230 12.53 4.12 -3.98
N VAL A 231 13.05 4.26 -2.75
CA VAL A 231 12.93 5.49 -1.96
C VAL A 231 13.56 6.66 -2.69
N ASN A 232 14.79 6.51 -3.19
CA ASN A 232 15.49 7.57 -3.91
C ASN A 232 14.71 8.02 -5.14
N GLY A 233 14.16 7.08 -5.92
CA GLY A 233 13.34 7.38 -7.10
C GLY A 233 12.05 8.16 -6.77
N LEU A 234 11.46 7.91 -5.60
CA LEU A 234 10.32 8.70 -5.10
C LEU A 234 10.74 10.11 -4.67
N GLU A 235 11.86 10.24 -3.96
CA GLU A 235 12.35 11.54 -3.50
C GLU A 235 12.86 12.41 -4.66
N SER A 236 13.43 11.79 -5.71
CA SER A 236 13.85 12.46 -6.95
C SER A 236 12.71 12.72 -7.94
N SER A 237 11.49 12.23 -7.65
CA SER A 237 10.33 12.32 -8.55
C SER A 237 10.57 11.68 -9.93
N GLU A 238 11.36 10.61 -10.01
CA GLU A 238 11.55 9.82 -11.24
C GLU A 238 10.25 9.14 -11.70
N PHE A 239 9.34 8.84 -10.77
CA PHE A 239 8.02 8.32 -11.05
C PHE A 239 6.98 8.84 -10.05
N PRO A 240 5.68 8.87 -10.44
CA PRO A 240 4.60 9.31 -9.56
C PRO A 240 4.40 8.41 -8.34
N ALA A 241 4.05 8.99 -7.19
CA ALA A 241 3.86 8.24 -5.94
C ALA A 241 2.73 7.17 -6.02
N ASN A 242 1.70 7.38 -6.85
CA ASN A 242 0.62 6.42 -7.10
C ASN A 242 1.10 5.18 -7.88
N GLU A 243 2.25 5.24 -8.55
CA GLU A 243 2.81 4.13 -9.33
C GLU A 243 3.86 3.31 -8.56
N THR A 244 4.15 3.66 -7.30
CA THR A 244 5.18 2.99 -6.47
C THR A 244 5.09 1.47 -6.49
N VAL A 245 3.88 0.93 -6.35
CA VAL A 245 3.66 -0.53 -6.32
C VAL A 245 3.96 -1.17 -7.67
N ALA A 246 3.55 -0.52 -8.77
CA ALA A 246 3.81 -1.01 -10.12
C ALA A 246 5.32 -0.99 -10.43
N MET A 247 6.00 0.09 -10.06
CA MET A 247 7.45 0.24 -10.23
C MET A 247 8.24 -0.79 -9.42
N PHE A 248 7.83 -1.05 -8.18
CA PHE A 248 8.42 -2.12 -7.38
C PHE A 248 8.24 -3.50 -8.05
N LYS A 249 7.02 -3.84 -8.48
CA LYS A 249 6.74 -5.11 -9.17
C LYS A 249 7.58 -5.26 -10.45
N LEU A 250 7.69 -4.20 -11.24
CA LEU A 250 8.51 -4.18 -12.45
C LEU A 250 10.00 -4.38 -12.15
N ALA A 251 10.54 -3.64 -11.18
CA ALA A 251 11.95 -3.77 -10.78
C ALA A 251 12.24 -5.18 -10.24
N TYR A 252 11.35 -5.71 -9.40
CA TYR A 252 11.44 -7.07 -8.88
C TYR A 252 11.43 -8.11 -10.02
N ALA A 253 10.49 -8.00 -10.96
CA ALA A 253 10.41 -8.90 -12.10
C ALA A 253 11.68 -8.84 -12.98
N ARG A 254 12.20 -7.65 -13.26
CA ARG A 254 13.45 -7.46 -14.04
C ARG A 254 14.68 -8.06 -13.35
N TRP A 255 14.72 -8.05 -12.02
CA TRP A 255 15.81 -8.67 -11.26
C TRP A 255 15.66 -10.20 -11.19
N TYR A 256 14.46 -10.67 -10.89
CA TYR A 256 14.19 -12.08 -10.61
C TYR A 256 14.12 -12.94 -11.87
N LEU A 257 13.44 -12.47 -12.94
CA LEU A 257 13.20 -13.26 -14.15
C LEU A 257 14.48 -13.77 -14.82
N PRO A 258 15.51 -12.94 -15.10
CA PRO A 258 16.75 -13.44 -15.69
C PRO A 258 17.40 -14.52 -14.83
N THR A 259 17.44 -14.30 -13.50
CA THR A 259 18.01 -15.24 -12.54
C THR A 259 17.32 -16.60 -12.59
N VAL A 260 15.99 -16.64 -12.71
CA VAL A 260 15.22 -17.90 -12.80
C VAL A 260 15.39 -18.58 -14.15
N VAL A 261 15.32 -17.80 -15.23
CA VAL A 261 15.48 -18.31 -16.61
C VAL A 261 16.86 -18.91 -16.79
N ASP A 262 17.92 -18.24 -16.34
CA ASP A 262 19.31 -18.70 -16.51
C ASP A 262 19.64 -19.95 -15.71
N ARG A 263 18.95 -20.16 -14.57
CA ARG A 263 19.11 -21.35 -13.72
C ARG A 263 18.47 -22.60 -14.30
N ARG A 264 17.51 -22.47 -15.22
CA ARG A 264 16.75 -23.60 -15.78
C ARG A 264 17.07 -23.75 -17.26
N GLU A 265 17.84 -24.78 -17.60
CA GLU A 265 18.20 -25.09 -18.99
C GLU A 265 16.99 -25.09 -19.94
N PRO A 266 15.84 -25.71 -19.64
CA PRO A 266 14.70 -25.70 -20.56
C PRO A 266 14.18 -24.29 -20.88
N LEU A 267 14.28 -23.34 -19.96
CA LEU A 267 13.87 -21.95 -20.18
C LEU A 267 14.96 -21.18 -20.94
N ARG A 268 16.22 -21.36 -20.56
CA ARG A 268 17.37 -20.70 -21.21
C ARG A 268 17.56 -21.12 -22.67
N ALA A 269 17.31 -22.39 -22.98
CA ALA A 269 17.44 -22.94 -24.32
C ALA A 269 16.14 -22.81 -25.14
N PHE A 270 15.05 -22.31 -24.55
CA PHE A 270 13.77 -22.20 -25.23
C PHE A 270 13.87 -21.23 -26.42
N GLN A 271 13.60 -21.75 -27.62
CA GLN A 271 13.52 -20.97 -28.83
C GLN A 271 12.12 -21.12 -29.39
N ARG A 272 11.32 -20.05 -29.31
CA ARG A 272 9.91 -20.05 -29.73
C ARG A 272 9.73 -20.65 -31.12
N PHE A 273 10.48 -20.18 -32.11
CA PHE A 273 10.37 -20.63 -33.49
C PHE A 273 10.56 -22.14 -33.63
N LYS A 274 11.61 -22.72 -33.01
CA LYS A 274 11.83 -24.17 -33.03
C LYS A 274 10.71 -24.95 -32.36
N HIS A 275 10.14 -24.41 -31.29
CA HIS A 275 9.05 -25.07 -30.57
C HIS A 275 7.74 -25.04 -31.38
N GLU A 276 7.40 -23.89 -31.96
CA GLU A 276 6.25 -23.74 -32.86
C GLU A 276 6.38 -24.65 -34.10
N ASP A 277 7.57 -24.69 -34.72
CA ASP A 277 7.87 -25.58 -35.84
C ASP A 277 7.71 -27.06 -35.44
N ALA A 278 8.18 -27.44 -34.24
CA ALA A 278 8.02 -28.79 -33.73
C ALA A 278 6.54 -29.15 -33.49
N ILE A 279 5.71 -28.20 -33.02
CA ILE A 279 4.26 -28.40 -32.86
C ILE A 279 3.60 -28.60 -34.22
N VAL A 280 3.92 -27.76 -35.21
CA VAL A 280 3.38 -27.86 -36.57
C VAL A 280 3.77 -29.20 -37.20
N GLU A 281 5.04 -29.58 -37.09
CA GLU A 281 5.54 -30.84 -37.64
C GLU A 281 4.92 -32.05 -36.93
N PHE A 282 4.80 -32.02 -35.60
CA PHE A 282 4.11 -33.06 -34.84
C PHE A 282 2.67 -33.23 -35.31
N ARG A 283 1.89 -32.15 -35.43
CA ARG A 283 0.51 -32.22 -35.92
C ARG A 283 0.42 -32.80 -37.33
N ARG A 284 1.34 -32.41 -38.22
CA ARG A 284 1.41 -32.91 -39.59
C ARG A 284 1.72 -34.41 -39.62
N LEU A 285 2.69 -34.85 -38.83
CA LEU A 285 3.09 -36.26 -38.73
C LEU A 285 2.01 -37.12 -38.07
N ASP A 286 1.35 -36.60 -37.03
CA ASP A 286 0.25 -37.28 -36.35
C ASP A 286 -0.94 -37.48 -37.29
N GLU A 287 -1.32 -36.46 -38.05
CA GLU A 287 -2.37 -36.59 -39.07
C GLU A 287 -2.00 -37.61 -40.15
N LEU A 288 -0.75 -37.58 -40.63
CA LEU A 288 -0.25 -38.56 -41.60
C LEU A 288 -0.29 -39.99 -41.03
N ALA A 289 0.11 -40.16 -39.76
CA ALA A 289 0.07 -41.44 -39.07
C ALA A 289 -1.37 -41.94 -38.95
N ARG A 290 -2.32 -41.07 -38.58
CA ARG A 290 -3.75 -41.38 -38.47
C ARG A 290 -4.36 -41.83 -39.80
N GLN A 291 -4.08 -41.09 -40.87
CA GLN A 291 -4.52 -41.43 -42.24
C GLN A 291 -3.97 -42.79 -42.70
N THR A 292 -2.72 -43.09 -42.35
CA THR A 292 -2.06 -44.35 -42.74
C THR A 292 -2.51 -45.53 -41.87
N ALA A 293 -2.73 -45.30 -40.57
CA ALA A 293 -3.13 -46.32 -39.60
C ALA A 293 -4.44 -47.00 -39.98
N ALA A 294 -5.44 -46.24 -40.44
CA ALA A 294 -6.71 -46.80 -40.89
C ALA A 294 -6.52 -47.77 -42.07
N THR A 295 -5.68 -47.40 -43.05
CA THR A 295 -5.35 -48.28 -44.19
C THR A 295 -4.60 -49.53 -43.74
N HIS A 296 -3.61 -49.39 -42.87
CA HIS A 296 -2.86 -50.54 -42.33
C HIS A 296 -3.76 -51.49 -41.54
N ALA A 297 -4.65 -50.97 -40.67
CA ALA A 297 -5.61 -51.78 -39.94
C ALA A 297 -6.54 -52.53 -40.91
N LYS A 298 -7.05 -51.85 -41.94
CA LYS A 298 -7.91 -52.46 -42.97
C LYS A 298 -7.18 -53.56 -43.76
N GLN A 299 -5.91 -53.35 -44.12
CA GLN A 299 -5.09 -54.35 -44.80
C GLN A 299 -4.81 -55.57 -43.91
N ALA A 300 -4.51 -55.36 -42.63
CA ALA A 300 -4.31 -56.43 -41.67
C ALA A 300 -5.57 -57.30 -41.52
N ILE A 301 -6.76 -56.68 -41.55
CA ILE A 301 -8.05 -57.37 -41.50
C ILE A 301 -8.36 -58.14 -42.79
N LEU A 302 -8.08 -57.54 -43.96
CA LEU A 302 -8.39 -58.13 -45.27
C LEU A 302 -7.57 -59.40 -45.58
N HIS A 303 -6.42 -59.60 -44.92
CA HIS A 303 -5.44 -60.65 -45.23
C HIS A 303 -5.93 -62.11 -45.11
N GLY A 304 -7.19 -62.34 -44.70
CA GLY A 304 -7.79 -63.68 -44.59
C GLY A 304 -9.24 -63.80 -45.06
N LEU A 305 -9.79 -62.78 -45.75
CA LEU A 305 -11.16 -62.78 -46.25
C LEU A 305 -11.18 -62.94 -47.80
N PRO A 306 -12.06 -63.80 -48.36
CA PRO A 306 -12.20 -63.95 -49.80
C PRO A 306 -12.75 -62.66 -50.45
N SER A 307 -12.42 -62.43 -51.73
CA SER A 307 -12.98 -61.32 -52.50
C SER A 307 -14.50 -61.44 -52.64
N SER A 308 -15.21 -60.31 -52.74
CA SER A 308 -16.68 -60.27 -52.83
C SER A 308 -17.26 -61.16 -53.94
N ASP A 309 -16.56 -61.26 -55.07
CA ASP A 309 -16.98 -62.07 -56.22
C ASP A 309 -16.66 -63.55 -56.05
N GLY A 310 -15.70 -63.89 -55.19
CA GLY A 310 -15.29 -65.27 -54.88
C GLY A 310 -16.06 -65.92 -53.74
N VAL A 311 -17.03 -65.24 -53.11
CA VAL A 311 -17.77 -65.76 -51.95
C VAL A 311 -18.78 -66.85 -52.38
N PRO A 312 -18.62 -68.12 -51.93
CA PRO A 312 -19.59 -69.17 -52.24
C PRO A 312 -20.95 -68.89 -51.60
N ARG A 313 -22.04 -69.16 -52.33
CA ARG A 313 -23.43 -68.86 -51.91
C ARG A 313 -23.86 -69.60 -50.62
N LYS A 314 -23.22 -70.74 -50.30
CA LYS A 314 -23.47 -71.55 -49.09
C LYS A 314 -22.42 -71.32 -47.97
N SER A 315 -21.66 -70.22 -48.01
CA SER A 315 -20.67 -69.88 -46.97
C SER A 315 -21.21 -68.90 -45.94
N GLU A 316 -20.51 -68.71 -44.82
CA GLU A 316 -20.80 -67.70 -43.79
C GLU A 316 -20.95 -66.29 -44.40
N LEU A 317 -19.99 -65.87 -45.23
CA LEU A 317 -20.06 -64.59 -45.95
C LEU A 317 -21.16 -64.56 -47.02
N GLY A 318 -21.50 -65.72 -47.60
CA GLY A 318 -22.61 -65.85 -48.54
C GLY A 318 -23.96 -65.57 -47.88
N LEU A 319 -24.13 -65.97 -46.61
CA LEU A 319 -25.30 -65.63 -45.81
C LEU A 319 -25.43 -64.12 -45.64
N LEU A 320 -24.35 -63.45 -45.23
CA LEU A 320 -24.33 -61.99 -45.07
C LEU A 320 -24.63 -61.27 -46.39
N LYS A 321 -23.94 -61.65 -47.47
CA LYS A 321 -24.14 -61.07 -48.82
C LYS A 321 -25.59 -61.25 -49.29
N HIS A 322 -26.19 -62.41 -49.03
CA HIS A 322 -27.60 -62.64 -49.36
C HIS A 322 -28.53 -61.73 -48.55
N GLN A 323 -28.35 -61.64 -47.23
CA GLN A 323 -29.18 -60.80 -46.37
C GLN A 323 -29.06 -59.31 -46.71
N MET A 324 -27.86 -58.82 -47.05
CA MET A 324 -27.62 -57.45 -47.50
C MET A 324 -28.29 -57.13 -48.85
N SER A 325 -28.51 -58.13 -49.71
CA SER A 325 -29.17 -57.94 -51.01
C SER A 325 -30.70 -57.83 -50.93
N LEU A 326 -31.29 -58.19 -49.79
CA LEU A 326 -32.73 -58.14 -49.57
C LEU A 326 -33.17 -56.72 -49.19
N LYS A 327 -34.28 -56.24 -49.75
CA LYS A 327 -34.91 -54.98 -49.31
C LYS A 327 -35.38 -55.02 -47.85
N ARG A 328 -35.68 -56.21 -47.35
CA ARG A 328 -36.02 -56.50 -45.95
C ARG A 328 -35.28 -57.78 -45.55
N PRO A 329 -34.20 -57.69 -44.76
CA PRO A 329 -33.49 -58.87 -44.25
C PRO A 329 -34.46 -59.77 -43.47
N SER A 330 -34.36 -61.08 -43.69
CA SER A 330 -35.24 -62.06 -43.05
C SER A 330 -34.69 -62.62 -41.75
N LYS A 331 -33.42 -62.36 -41.45
CA LYS A 331 -32.74 -62.77 -40.22
C LYS A 331 -32.39 -61.58 -39.35
N SER A 332 -32.53 -61.75 -38.04
CA SER A 332 -32.06 -60.80 -37.03
C SER A 332 -30.53 -60.69 -37.04
N ILE A 333 -30.00 -59.60 -36.49
CA ILE A 333 -28.55 -59.39 -36.32
C ILE A 333 -27.93 -60.56 -35.56
N ARG A 334 -28.59 -61.03 -34.49
CA ARG A 334 -28.14 -62.17 -33.68
C ARG A 334 -28.02 -63.46 -34.49
N GLU A 335 -29.00 -63.77 -35.34
CA GLU A 335 -28.97 -64.95 -36.20
C GLU A 335 -27.91 -64.84 -37.31
N ILE A 336 -27.63 -63.64 -37.79
CA ILE A 336 -26.57 -63.38 -38.76
C ILE A 336 -25.20 -63.61 -38.10
N ILE A 337 -24.96 -63.03 -36.92
CA ILE A 337 -23.74 -63.22 -36.14
C ILE A 337 -23.54 -64.70 -35.79
N GLY A 338 -24.56 -65.36 -35.26
CA GLY A 338 -24.52 -66.80 -34.96
C GLY A 338 -24.33 -67.69 -36.18
N GLY A 339 -24.74 -67.22 -37.37
CA GLY A 339 -24.50 -67.90 -38.64
C GLY A 339 -23.09 -67.71 -39.22
N MET A 340 -22.23 -66.93 -38.57
CA MET A 340 -20.86 -66.62 -39.01
C MET A 340 -19.81 -66.77 -37.89
N PRO A 341 -19.76 -67.89 -37.16
CA PRO A 341 -18.90 -68.03 -35.97
C PRO A 341 -17.40 -67.87 -36.24
N GLN A 342 -16.92 -68.21 -37.46
CA GLN A 342 -15.49 -68.15 -37.80
C GLN A 342 -15.10 -66.85 -38.49
N THR A 343 -16.03 -66.24 -39.25
CA THR A 343 -15.73 -65.09 -40.11
C THR A 343 -16.14 -63.77 -39.49
N PHE A 344 -17.12 -63.74 -38.57
CA PHE A 344 -17.59 -62.49 -37.97
C PHE A 344 -16.48 -61.72 -37.25
N GLY A 345 -15.71 -62.37 -36.38
CA GLY A 345 -14.60 -61.72 -35.68
C GLY A 345 -13.45 -61.28 -36.59
N LYS A 346 -13.34 -61.86 -37.79
CA LYS A 346 -12.39 -61.38 -38.82
C LYS A 346 -12.93 -60.15 -39.54
N LEU A 347 -14.24 -60.09 -39.79
CA LEU A 347 -14.88 -58.98 -40.48
C LEU A 347 -14.98 -57.73 -39.57
N ALA A 348 -15.33 -57.94 -38.31
CA ALA A 348 -15.52 -56.90 -37.29
C ALA A 348 -14.74 -57.28 -36.02
N PRO A 349 -13.41 -57.08 -36.01
CA PRO A 349 -12.54 -57.46 -34.89
C PRO A 349 -12.70 -56.55 -33.66
N CYS A 350 -13.27 -55.35 -33.85
CA CYS A 350 -13.59 -54.41 -32.79
C CYS A 350 -15.08 -54.06 -32.87
N LEU A 351 -15.79 -54.18 -31.75
CA LEU A 351 -17.21 -53.88 -31.64
C LEU A 351 -17.41 -52.77 -30.62
N LEU A 352 -18.16 -51.74 -31.01
CA LEU A 352 -18.59 -50.66 -30.13
C LEU A 352 -20.09 -50.86 -29.85
N MET A 353 -20.43 -51.21 -28.62
CA MET A 353 -21.79 -51.62 -28.23
C MET A 353 -22.08 -51.21 -26.80
N SER A 354 -23.32 -50.79 -26.52
CA SER A 354 -23.80 -50.67 -25.14
C SER A 354 -23.94 -52.06 -24.49
N PRO A 355 -23.89 -52.17 -23.16
CA PRO A 355 -24.10 -53.44 -22.46
C PRO A 355 -25.38 -54.19 -22.88
N LEU A 356 -26.49 -53.46 -23.05
CA LEU A 356 -27.75 -54.02 -23.53
C LEU A 356 -27.63 -54.61 -24.94
N SER A 357 -26.93 -53.91 -25.84
CA SER A 357 -26.69 -54.37 -27.22
C SER A 357 -25.88 -55.67 -27.26
N ILE A 358 -24.92 -55.82 -26.34
CA ILE A 358 -24.12 -57.04 -26.20
C ILE A 358 -25.03 -58.24 -25.85
N ALA A 359 -25.93 -58.07 -24.87
CA ALA A 359 -26.87 -59.11 -24.47
C ALA A 359 -27.89 -59.46 -25.57
N GLN A 360 -28.33 -58.45 -26.34
CA GLN A 360 -29.31 -58.61 -27.41
C GLN A 360 -28.71 -59.32 -28.64
N TYR A 361 -27.54 -58.88 -29.09
CA TYR A 361 -27.00 -59.26 -30.41
C TYR A 361 -25.96 -60.38 -30.38
N LEU A 362 -25.18 -60.54 -29.29
CA LEU A 362 -24.11 -61.53 -29.25
C LEU A 362 -24.60 -62.88 -28.68
N PRO A 363 -24.54 -63.99 -29.44
CA PRO A 363 -24.88 -65.33 -28.94
C PRO A 363 -23.99 -65.76 -27.79
N ALA A 364 -24.53 -66.46 -26.78
CA ALA A 364 -23.79 -66.88 -25.58
C ALA A 364 -22.63 -67.85 -25.91
N ASP A 365 -22.75 -68.60 -26.99
CA ASP A 365 -21.80 -69.60 -27.51
C ASP A 365 -20.78 -69.01 -28.49
N GLN A 366 -20.78 -67.69 -28.71
CA GLN A 366 -19.78 -67.03 -29.52
C GLN A 366 -18.38 -67.14 -28.88
N SER A 367 -17.35 -67.26 -29.72
CA SER A 367 -15.95 -67.19 -29.32
C SER A 367 -15.67 -65.94 -28.47
N GLN A 368 -14.91 -66.12 -27.39
CA GLN A 368 -14.53 -65.01 -26.51
C GLN A 368 -13.66 -63.98 -27.23
N PHE A 369 -13.89 -62.71 -26.92
CA PHE A 369 -13.00 -61.60 -27.27
C PHE A 369 -11.72 -61.68 -26.44
N ASP A 370 -10.63 -61.14 -26.97
CA ASP A 370 -9.38 -61.07 -26.21
C ASP A 370 -9.47 -60.03 -25.09
N VAL A 371 -10.12 -58.89 -25.36
CA VAL A 371 -10.30 -57.80 -24.41
C VAL A 371 -11.69 -57.18 -24.53
N VAL A 372 -12.26 -56.81 -23.38
CA VAL A 372 -13.38 -55.86 -23.28
C VAL A 372 -12.89 -54.59 -22.57
N ILE A 373 -13.28 -53.43 -23.12
CA ILE A 373 -12.95 -52.13 -22.55
C ILE A 373 -14.26 -51.45 -22.20
N PHE A 374 -14.43 -51.11 -20.93
CA PHE A 374 -15.49 -50.23 -20.46
C PHE A 374 -14.92 -48.82 -20.39
N ASP A 375 -15.50 -47.92 -21.18
CA ASP A 375 -15.27 -46.48 -21.07
C ASP A 375 -16.45 -45.84 -20.31
N GLU A 376 -16.21 -44.74 -19.61
CA GLU A 376 -17.19 -44.11 -18.69
C GLU A 376 -17.81 -45.11 -17.70
N ALA A 377 -16.99 -46.02 -17.18
CA ALA A 377 -17.43 -47.14 -16.35
C ALA A 377 -18.13 -46.73 -15.05
N SER A 378 -17.99 -45.47 -14.61
CA SER A 378 -18.75 -44.92 -13.49
C SER A 378 -20.26 -44.87 -13.77
N GLN A 379 -20.67 -44.83 -15.04
CA GLN A 379 -22.09 -44.82 -15.46
C GLN A 379 -22.63 -46.21 -15.80
N ILE A 380 -21.84 -47.27 -15.67
CA ILE A 380 -22.26 -48.63 -16.01
C ILE A 380 -22.54 -49.42 -14.74
N THR A 381 -23.76 -49.93 -14.59
CA THR A 381 -24.14 -50.78 -13.45
C THR A 381 -23.40 -52.11 -13.50
N THR A 382 -23.13 -52.69 -12.33
CA THR A 382 -22.42 -53.96 -12.22
C THR A 382 -23.09 -55.09 -13.01
N TRP A 383 -24.43 -55.22 -12.95
CA TRP A 383 -25.14 -56.30 -13.64
C TRP A 383 -25.15 -56.16 -15.17
N ASP A 384 -25.16 -54.93 -15.68
CA ASP A 384 -25.07 -54.68 -17.12
C ASP A 384 -23.68 -55.09 -17.65
N ALA A 385 -22.62 -54.86 -16.87
CA ALA A 385 -21.25 -55.17 -17.25
C ALA A 385 -20.92 -56.68 -17.27
N ILE A 386 -21.52 -57.48 -16.38
CA ILE A 386 -21.19 -58.92 -16.21
C ILE A 386 -21.29 -59.69 -17.53
N GLY A 387 -22.33 -59.42 -18.33
CA GLY A 387 -22.56 -60.11 -19.59
C GLY A 387 -21.46 -59.85 -20.63
N ALA A 388 -20.83 -58.67 -20.59
CA ALA A 388 -19.71 -58.33 -21.46
C ALA A 388 -18.38 -58.88 -20.93
N ILE A 389 -18.16 -58.85 -19.61
CA ILE A 389 -16.97 -59.43 -18.95
C ILE A 389 -16.88 -60.94 -19.24
N ALA A 390 -17.98 -61.68 -19.12
CA ALA A 390 -18.01 -63.12 -19.35
C ALA A 390 -17.61 -63.54 -20.79
N ARG A 391 -17.68 -62.60 -21.74
CA ARG A 391 -17.38 -62.82 -23.16
C ARG A 391 -15.96 -62.43 -23.55
N ALA A 392 -15.14 -61.98 -22.61
CA ALA A 392 -13.75 -61.59 -22.87
C ALA A 392 -12.77 -62.32 -21.96
N LYS A 393 -11.52 -62.43 -22.40
CA LYS A 393 -10.42 -63.00 -21.59
C LYS A 393 -9.80 -61.97 -20.63
N GLN A 394 -9.85 -60.70 -21.01
CA GLN A 394 -9.31 -59.58 -20.25
C GLN A 394 -10.32 -58.44 -20.21
N THR A 395 -10.34 -57.69 -19.10
CA THR A 395 -11.23 -56.55 -18.89
C THR A 395 -10.40 -55.33 -18.53
N ILE A 396 -10.67 -54.21 -19.19
CA ILE A 396 -10.15 -52.89 -18.84
C ILE A 396 -11.34 -52.02 -18.46
N ILE A 397 -11.25 -51.36 -17.31
CA ILE A 397 -12.29 -50.50 -16.76
C ILE A 397 -11.72 -49.09 -16.68
N VAL A 398 -12.27 -48.17 -17.47
CA VAL A 398 -11.87 -46.77 -17.55
C VAL A 398 -13.06 -45.92 -17.12
N GLY A 399 -12.83 -45.01 -16.19
CA GLY A 399 -13.84 -44.09 -15.69
C GLY A 399 -13.31 -43.30 -14.50
N ASP A 400 -14.17 -42.46 -13.95
CA ASP A 400 -13.83 -41.57 -12.85
C ASP A 400 -14.82 -41.74 -11.69
N PRO A 401 -14.38 -42.19 -10.50
CA PRO A 401 -15.28 -42.41 -9.36
C PRO A 401 -15.84 -41.10 -8.78
N LYS A 402 -15.34 -39.93 -9.23
CA LYS A 402 -15.84 -38.61 -8.82
C LYS A 402 -16.88 -38.03 -9.79
N GLN A 403 -17.15 -38.68 -10.92
CA GLN A 403 -18.19 -38.29 -11.86
C GLN A 403 -19.52 -38.99 -11.57
N LEU A 404 -20.53 -38.75 -12.40
CA LEU A 404 -21.89 -39.23 -12.17
C LEU A 404 -21.92 -40.76 -12.12
N PRO A 405 -22.59 -41.32 -11.08
CA PRO A 405 -22.91 -42.74 -11.03
C PRO A 405 -24.12 -43.06 -11.94
N PRO A 406 -24.45 -44.35 -12.16
CA PRO A 406 -25.62 -44.73 -12.92
C PRO A 406 -26.89 -44.38 -12.12
N THR A 407 -27.88 -43.76 -12.77
CA THR A 407 -29.17 -43.41 -12.16
C THR A 407 -30.26 -44.43 -12.49
N ASN A 408 -31.11 -44.75 -11.51
CA ASN A 408 -32.22 -45.68 -11.71
C ASN A 408 -33.46 -44.98 -12.30
N PHE A 409 -33.57 -44.87 -13.62
CA PHE A 409 -34.71 -44.23 -14.29
C PHE A 409 -36.01 -45.07 -14.27
N PHE A 410 -35.93 -46.37 -13.93
CA PHE A 410 -37.03 -47.34 -14.08
C PHE A 410 -37.52 -47.98 -12.77
N GLY A 411 -37.10 -47.45 -11.62
CA GLY A 411 -37.49 -47.96 -10.31
C GLY A 411 -38.94 -47.64 -9.91
N ARG A 412 -39.90 -48.44 -10.40
CA ARG A 412 -41.34 -48.55 -10.03
C ARG A 412 -42.32 -47.55 -10.65
N ALA A 413 -42.95 -47.98 -11.74
CA ALA A 413 -44.21 -47.46 -12.27
C ALA A 413 -45.46 -48.11 -11.62
N GLU A 414 -45.37 -48.62 -10.40
CA GLU A 414 -46.52 -49.23 -9.69
C GLU A 414 -46.46 -48.85 -8.21
N ASN A 415 -46.96 -47.65 -7.88
CA ASN A 415 -47.82 -47.33 -6.73
C ASN A 415 -47.75 -45.83 -6.38
N ASP A 416 -48.95 -45.23 -6.27
CA ASP A 416 -49.31 -43.93 -5.68
C ASP A 416 -49.51 -42.75 -6.65
N GLU A 417 -50.72 -42.68 -7.23
CA GLU A 417 -51.29 -41.56 -8.01
C GLU A 417 -51.76 -40.36 -7.14
N GLU A 418 -51.29 -40.17 -5.91
CA GLU A 418 -51.82 -39.10 -5.03
C GLU A 418 -50.76 -38.20 -4.35
N ASN A 419 -49.51 -38.19 -4.79
CA ASN A 419 -48.49 -37.30 -4.20
C ASN A 419 -47.68 -36.51 -5.24
N ASP A 420 -48.22 -35.36 -5.67
CA ASP A 420 -47.57 -34.38 -6.56
C ASP A 420 -46.31 -33.69 -5.97
N GLU A 421 -45.76 -34.17 -4.85
CA GLU A 421 -44.57 -33.63 -4.19
C GLU A 421 -43.33 -34.56 -4.14
N LEU A 422 -43.32 -35.70 -4.85
CA LEU A 422 -42.16 -36.61 -4.83
C LEU A 422 -41.61 -36.87 -6.25
N GLU A 423 -40.53 -36.18 -6.62
CA GLU A 423 -39.51 -36.69 -7.56
C GLU A 423 -38.70 -37.82 -6.91
N ASP A 424 -39.33 -38.68 -6.11
CA ASP A 424 -38.73 -39.91 -5.60
C ASP A 424 -38.60 -40.86 -6.79
N HIS A 425 -37.38 -41.26 -7.16
CA HIS A 425 -37.00 -42.57 -7.72
C HIS A 425 -35.60 -42.62 -8.35
N GLU A 426 -34.77 -41.58 -8.26
CA GLU A 426 -33.36 -41.65 -8.70
C GLU A 426 -32.44 -41.96 -7.50
N ARG A 427 -32.30 -43.24 -7.16
CA ARG A 427 -31.17 -43.69 -6.32
C ARG A 427 -29.99 -44.01 -7.22
N ASP A 428 -28.84 -43.46 -6.87
CA ASP A 428 -27.56 -43.80 -7.48
C ASP A 428 -27.28 -45.30 -7.26
N LEU A 429 -26.84 -45.98 -8.31
CA LEU A 429 -26.55 -47.41 -8.31
C LEU A 429 -25.03 -47.64 -8.16
N GLU A 430 -24.64 -48.82 -7.70
CA GLU A 430 -23.23 -49.21 -7.69
C GLU A 430 -22.73 -49.43 -9.12
N SER A 431 -21.66 -48.72 -9.49
CA SER A 431 -21.02 -48.85 -10.79
C SER A 431 -20.02 -50.02 -10.80
N ILE A 432 -19.73 -50.54 -11.99
CA ILE A 432 -18.68 -51.55 -12.16
C ILE A 432 -17.29 -51.00 -11.77
N LEU A 433 -17.08 -49.68 -11.86
CA LEU A 433 -15.85 -49.02 -11.42
C LEU A 433 -15.72 -49.05 -9.90
N ASP A 434 -16.79 -48.73 -9.17
CA ASP A 434 -16.81 -48.78 -7.70
C ASP A 434 -16.58 -50.21 -7.21
N GLU A 435 -17.24 -51.20 -7.83
CA GLU A 435 -17.09 -52.61 -7.48
C GLU A 435 -15.68 -53.13 -7.75
N ALA A 436 -15.08 -52.71 -8.88
CA ALA A 436 -13.69 -53.04 -9.23
C ALA A 436 -12.68 -52.49 -8.21
N GLN A 437 -12.90 -51.25 -7.75
CA GLN A 437 -12.07 -50.64 -6.71
C GLN A 437 -12.26 -51.33 -5.36
N ALA A 438 -13.50 -51.60 -4.95
CA ALA A 438 -13.82 -52.31 -3.72
C ALA A 438 -13.24 -53.74 -3.69
N SER A 439 -13.18 -54.39 -4.85
CA SER A 439 -12.56 -55.70 -5.05
C SER A 439 -11.03 -55.68 -5.01
N GLY A 440 -10.40 -54.50 -4.94
CA GLY A 440 -8.94 -54.35 -4.85
C GLY A 440 -8.21 -54.57 -6.18
N LEU A 441 -8.87 -54.34 -7.32
CA LEU A 441 -8.22 -54.44 -8.62
C LEU A 441 -7.14 -53.34 -8.78
N PRO A 442 -6.02 -53.64 -9.50
CA PRO A 442 -4.97 -52.65 -9.74
C PRO A 442 -5.52 -51.41 -10.46
N THR A 443 -5.25 -50.22 -9.91
CA THR A 443 -5.73 -48.94 -10.44
C THR A 443 -4.55 -48.09 -10.91
N VAL A 444 -4.71 -47.44 -12.07
CA VAL A 444 -3.75 -46.47 -12.61
C VAL A 444 -4.47 -45.14 -12.77
N GLN A 445 -3.96 -44.09 -12.13
CA GLN A 445 -4.53 -42.75 -12.20
C GLN A 445 -3.85 -41.93 -13.31
N LEU A 446 -4.65 -41.26 -14.12
CA LEU A 446 -4.18 -40.32 -15.15
C LEU A 446 -4.21 -38.91 -14.59
N ASN A 447 -3.04 -38.34 -14.32
CA ASN A 447 -2.94 -37.07 -13.59
C ASN A 447 -2.97 -35.83 -14.48
N TRP A 448 -2.77 -35.95 -15.79
CA TRP A 448 -2.63 -34.78 -16.65
C TRP A 448 -3.98 -34.29 -17.17
N HIS A 449 -4.29 -33.01 -16.90
CA HIS A 449 -5.52 -32.37 -17.36
C HIS A 449 -5.25 -31.48 -18.58
N TYR A 450 -5.79 -31.88 -19.73
CA TYR A 450 -5.56 -31.18 -21.02
C TYR A 450 -6.77 -30.40 -21.53
N ARG A 451 -7.96 -30.60 -20.94
CA ARG A 451 -9.22 -30.02 -21.44
C ARG A 451 -9.34 -28.52 -21.19
N SER A 452 -9.00 -28.06 -19.98
CA SER A 452 -9.17 -26.66 -19.61
C SER A 452 -8.02 -25.79 -20.11
N ARG A 453 -8.33 -24.83 -21.00
CA ARG A 453 -7.36 -23.79 -21.42
C ARG A 453 -6.93 -22.86 -20.29
N HIS A 454 -7.81 -22.65 -19.30
CA HIS A 454 -7.53 -21.82 -18.14
C HIS A 454 -7.62 -22.66 -16.86
N GLU A 455 -6.58 -22.61 -16.02
CA GLU A 455 -6.48 -23.41 -14.79
C GLU A 455 -7.67 -23.19 -13.85
N SER A 456 -8.20 -21.97 -13.79
CA SER A 456 -9.36 -21.65 -12.92
C SER A 456 -10.60 -22.49 -13.21
N LEU A 457 -10.75 -23.08 -14.40
CA LEU A 457 -11.88 -23.95 -14.75
C LEU A 457 -11.87 -25.27 -13.97
N ILE A 458 -10.68 -25.78 -13.67
CA ILE A 458 -10.49 -27.06 -12.99
C ILE A 458 -10.00 -26.90 -11.55
N ALA A 459 -9.46 -25.73 -11.20
CA ALA A 459 -8.85 -25.47 -9.89
C ALA A 459 -9.79 -25.81 -8.71
N PHE A 460 -11.07 -25.44 -8.81
CA PHE A 460 -12.06 -25.79 -7.78
C PHE A 460 -12.22 -27.30 -7.66
N SER A 461 -12.42 -28.02 -8.78
CA SER A 461 -12.64 -29.46 -8.75
C SER A 461 -11.37 -30.22 -8.35
N ASN A 462 -10.20 -29.80 -8.83
CA ASN A 462 -8.90 -30.38 -8.48
C ASN A 462 -8.67 -30.33 -6.97
N TRP A 463 -9.00 -29.20 -6.33
CA TRP A 463 -8.85 -29.03 -4.89
C TRP A 463 -9.86 -29.87 -4.09
N ASN A 464 -11.15 -29.82 -4.44
CA ASN A 464 -12.21 -30.48 -3.66
C ASN A 464 -12.29 -31.99 -3.87
N TYR A 465 -12.09 -32.48 -5.10
CA TYR A 465 -12.39 -33.87 -5.46
C TYR A 465 -11.15 -34.72 -5.75
N TYR A 466 -10.07 -34.11 -6.27
CA TYR A 466 -8.86 -34.82 -6.70
C TYR A 466 -7.63 -34.55 -5.81
N GLY A 467 -7.79 -33.84 -4.69
CA GLY A 467 -6.71 -33.59 -3.73
C GLY A 467 -5.49 -32.89 -4.32
N ASN A 468 -5.68 -32.02 -5.31
CA ASN A 468 -4.63 -31.35 -6.08
C ASN A 468 -3.64 -32.28 -6.80
N GLN A 469 -4.06 -33.50 -7.15
CA GLN A 469 -3.22 -34.45 -7.87
C GLN A 469 -3.22 -34.21 -9.39
N LEU A 470 -4.22 -33.50 -9.93
CA LEU A 470 -4.24 -33.19 -11.36
C LEU A 470 -3.19 -32.13 -11.69
N VAL A 471 -2.35 -32.44 -12.67
CA VAL A 471 -1.35 -31.54 -13.25
C VAL A 471 -2.04 -30.71 -14.33
N THR A 472 -2.12 -29.40 -14.07
CA THR A 472 -2.69 -28.40 -14.97
C THR A 472 -1.59 -27.63 -15.68
N PHE A 473 -1.91 -27.06 -16.84
CA PHE A 473 -1.01 -26.16 -17.56
C PHE A 473 -1.39 -24.71 -17.23
N PRO A 474 -0.42 -23.84 -16.88
CA PRO A 474 -0.71 -22.44 -16.61
C PRO A 474 -1.22 -21.76 -17.88
N SER A 475 -2.26 -20.92 -17.73
CA SER A 475 -2.72 -20.06 -18.82
C SER A 475 -1.64 -19.05 -19.21
N ALA A 476 -1.46 -18.82 -20.51
CA ALA A 476 -0.60 -17.76 -21.02
C ALA A 476 -1.18 -16.35 -20.76
N VAL A 477 -2.47 -16.25 -20.45
CA VAL A 477 -3.20 -15.01 -20.17
C VAL A 477 -3.63 -15.00 -18.71
N SER A 478 -3.22 -14.00 -17.93
CA SER A 478 -3.45 -13.94 -16.47
C SER A 478 -4.77 -13.28 -16.05
N ASP A 479 -5.36 -12.46 -16.93
CA ASP A 479 -6.40 -11.51 -16.50
C ASP A 479 -7.83 -12.00 -16.75
N GLU A 480 -8.02 -13.04 -17.56
CA GLU A 480 -9.34 -13.60 -17.86
C GLU A 480 -9.60 -14.84 -17.00
N ARG A 481 -10.48 -14.71 -15.99
CA ARG A 481 -11.00 -15.90 -15.30
C ARG A 481 -11.79 -16.74 -16.31
N GLY A 482 -11.50 -18.03 -16.37
CA GLY A 482 -12.25 -18.97 -17.22
C GLY A 482 -13.73 -19.13 -16.82
N VAL A 483 -14.14 -18.64 -15.65
CA VAL A 483 -15.52 -18.70 -15.14
C VAL A 483 -16.02 -17.30 -14.80
N THR A 484 -17.21 -16.96 -15.27
CA THR A 484 -17.90 -15.70 -14.96
C THR A 484 -19.33 -15.98 -14.51
N LEU A 485 -19.77 -15.33 -13.44
CA LEU A 485 -21.15 -15.38 -12.97
C LEU A 485 -21.94 -14.18 -13.51
N LYS A 486 -23.03 -14.44 -14.24
CA LYS A 486 -23.99 -13.42 -14.67
C LYS A 486 -25.26 -13.53 -13.82
N TYR A 487 -25.37 -12.68 -12.80
CA TYR A 487 -26.53 -12.65 -11.92
C TYR A 487 -27.72 -11.96 -12.60
N ILE A 488 -28.87 -12.65 -12.67
CA ILE A 488 -30.12 -12.12 -13.23
C ILE A 488 -31.00 -11.67 -12.06
N ALA A 489 -30.95 -10.37 -11.75
CA ALA A 489 -31.58 -9.81 -10.55
C ALA A 489 -33.10 -9.99 -10.51
N ASP A 490 -33.76 -9.89 -11.67
CA ASP A 490 -35.21 -10.00 -11.80
C ASP A 490 -35.67 -11.42 -12.14
N GLY A 491 -34.79 -12.42 -12.07
CA GLY A 491 -35.11 -13.81 -12.39
C GLY A 491 -36.18 -14.38 -11.47
N ILE A 492 -37.21 -14.99 -12.06
CA ILE A 492 -38.35 -15.57 -11.34
C ILE A 492 -38.40 -17.06 -11.64
N TYR A 493 -38.33 -17.89 -10.61
CA TYR A 493 -38.49 -19.33 -10.72
C TYR A 493 -39.96 -19.73 -10.51
N ASP A 494 -40.63 -20.20 -11.57
CA ASP A 494 -42.04 -20.61 -11.53
C ASP A 494 -42.20 -22.06 -11.07
N ARG A 495 -41.90 -22.30 -9.78
CA ARG A 495 -41.91 -23.64 -9.17
C ARG A 495 -43.24 -24.39 -9.35
N GLY A 496 -44.36 -23.69 -9.23
CA GLY A 496 -45.70 -24.29 -9.16
C GLY A 496 -46.33 -24.57 -10.52
N LYS A 497 -45.73 -24.11 -11.62
CA LYS A 497 -46.23 -24.34 -12.97
C LYS A 497 -45.16 -24.93 -13.88
N SER A 498 -44.38 -24.07 -14.53
CA SER A 498 -43.44 -24.51 -15.58
C SER A 498 -42.15 -25.11 -15.03
N ARG A 499 -41.81 -24.85 -13.76
CA ARG A 499 -40.51 -25.20 -13.15
C ARG A 499 -39.33 -24.63 -13.94
N THR A 500 -39.52 -23.43 -14.49
CA THR A 500 -38.53 -22.73 -15.29
C THR A 500 -38.25 -21.33 -14.77
N ASN A 501 -37.12 -20.77 -15.20
CA ASN A 501 -36.79 -19.36 -15.06
C ASN A 501 -36.63 -18.76 -16.45
N ARG A 502 -37.70 -18.12 -16.93
CA ARG A 502 -37.78 -17.62 -18.30
C ARG A 502 -36.79 -16.49 -18.58
N LEU A 503 -36.61 -15.57 -17.63
CA LEU A 503 -35.68 -14.45 -17.80
C LEU A 503 -34.23 -14.93 -17.86
N GLU A 504 -33.88 -15.98 -17.11
CA GLU A 504 -32.58 -16.64 -17.21
C GLU A 504 -32.41 -17.34 -18.57
N ALA A 505 -33.42 -18.09 -19.02
CA ALA A 505 -33.40 -18.77 -20.33
C ALA A 505 -33.21 -17.77 -21.48
N GLU A 506 -34.00 -16.69 -21.51
CA GLU A 506 -33.89 -15.61 -22.50
C GLU A 506 -32.51 -14.92 -22.44
N ALA A 507 -31.95 -14.70 -21.25
CA ALA A 507 -30.63 -14.10 -21.09
C ALA A 507 -29.50 -15.02 -21.58
N ILE A 508 -29.62 -16.34 -21.42
CA ILE A 508 -28.68 -17.33 -21.95
C ILE A 508 -28.75 -17.36 -23.47
N VAL A 509 -29.97 -17.47 -24.03
CA VAL A 509 -30.17 -17.51 -25.49
C VAL A 509 -29.66 -16.23 -26.15
N ALA A 510 -29.95 -15.06 -25.58
CA ALA A 510 -29.47 -13.79 -26.12
C ALA A 510 -27.92 -13.69 -26.11
N ASP A 511 -27.27 -14.14 -25.03
CA ASP A 511 -25.80 -14.14 -24.95
C ASP A 511 -25.19 -15.16 -25.94
N LEU A 512 -25.79 -16.35 -26.04
CA LEU A 512 -25.36 -17.41 -26.95
C LEU A 512 -25.47 -16.97 -28.42
N VAL A 513 -26.61 -16.42 -28.83
CA VAL A 513 -26.83 -15.89 -30.18
C VAL A 513 -25.84 -14.77 -30.50
N THR A 514 -25.61 -13.84 -29.57
CA THR A 514 -24.63 -12.76 -29.75
C THR A 514 -23.22 -13.32 -29.99
N ARG A 515 -22.83 -14.36 -29.25
CA ARG A 515 -21.51 -15.02 -29.41
C ARG A 515 -21.41 -15.79 -30.72
N MET A 516 -22.45 -16.51 -31.09
CA MET A 516 -22.55 -17.23 -32.37
C MET A 516 -22.42 -16.27 -33.55
N GLN A 517 -23.19 -15.18 -33.56
CA GLN A 517 -23.12 -14.14 -34.60
C GLN A 517 -21.72 -13.53 -34.71
N ARG A 518 -21.07 -13.22 -33.57
CA ARG A 518 -19.69 -12.76 -33.57
C ARG A 518 -18.73 -13.81 -34.14
N CYS A 519 -18.95 -15.09 -33.85
CA CYS A 519 -18.13 -16.19 -34.36
C CYS A 519 -18.31 -16.43 -35.86
N LEU A 520 -19.48 -16.15 -36.44
CA LEU A 520 -19.69 -16.30 -37.89
C LEU A 520 -18.72 -15.45 -38.72
N SER A 521 -18.25 -14.32 -38.17
CA SER A 521 -17.22 -13.47 -38.81
C SER A 521 -15.82 -14.09 -38.85
N ARG A 522 -15.59 -15.20 -38.13
CA ARG A 522 -14.30 -15.92 -38.09
C ARG A 522 -14.23 -17.02 -39.14
N PRO A 523 -13.01 -17.37 -39.60
CA PRO A 523 -12.79 -18.58 -40.39
C PRO A 523 -13.36 -19.81 -39.68
N GLU A 524 -13.89 -20.76 -40.45
CA GLU A 524 -14.62 -21.92 -39.92
C GLU A 524 -13.85 -22.71 -38.85
N HIS A 525 -12.55 -22.91 -39.07
CA HIS A 525 -11.66 -23.64 -38.17
C HIS A 525 -11.30 -22.90 -36.88
N GLU A 526 -11.67 -21.62 -36.75
CA GLU A 526 -11.47 -20.79 -35.54
C GLU A 526 -12.80 -20.49 -34.81
N ARG A 527 -13.91 -21.01 -35.33
CA ARG A 527 -15.23 -20.85 -34.69
C ARG A 527 -15.30 -21.73 -33.46
N LEU A 528 -15.73 -21.13 -32.35
CA LEU A 528 -15.88 -21.82 -31.08
C LEU A 528 -17.12 -22.72 -31.06
N THR A 529 -17.04 -23.82 -30.32
CA THR A 529 -18.18 -24.68 -30.03
C THR A 529 -18.88 -24.24 -28.74
N TYR A 530 -20.20 -24.42 -28.67
CA TYR A 530 -21.02 -23.96 -27.54
C TYR A 530 -21.86 -25.09 -26.95
N GLY A 531 -22.11 -25.03 -25.64
CA GLY A 531 -23.01 -25.93 -24.95
C GLY A 531 -23.77 -25.23 -23.84
N VAL A 532 -25.00 -25.65 -23.59
CA VAL A 532 -25.81 -25.18 -22.48
C VAL A 532 -26.16 -26.36 -21.58
N VAL A 533 -25.89 -26.22 -20.29
CA VAL A 533 -26.22 -27.21 -19.26
C VAL A 533 -27.30 -26.66 -18.36
N THR A 534 -28.40 -27.39 -18.19
CA THR A 534 -29.51 -27.00 -17.31
C THR A 534 -29.62 -27.93 -16.11
N PHE A 535 -30.08 -27.41 -14.98
CA PHE A 535 -30.21 -28.22 -13.77
C PHE A 535 -31.53 -29.01 -13.70
N ASN A 536 -32.46 -28.74 -14.63
CA ASN A 536 -33.66 -29.54 -14.82
C ASN A 536 -34.02 -29.65 -16.32
N SER A 537 -34.90 -30.60 -16.65
CA SER A 537 -35.32 -30.86 -18.03
C SER A 537 -36.31 -29.82 -18.57
N GLN A 538 -37.15 -29.22 -17.72
CA GLN A 538 -38.13 -28.21 -18.16
C GLN A 538 -37.43 -26.94 -18.66
N GLN A 539 -36.36 -26.51 -18.00
CA GLN A 539 -35.52 -25.40 -18.45
C GLN A 539 -34.76 -25.76 -19.72
N GLN A 540 -34.32 -27.02 -19.88
CA GLN A 540 -33.70 -27.51 -21.11
C GLN A 540 -34.63 -27.29 -22.30
N THR A 541 -35.89 -27.76 -22.19
CA THR A 541 -36.90 -27.61 -23.23
C THR A 541 -37.18 -26.14 -23.53
N LEU A 542 -37.32 -25.29 -22.49
CA LEU A 542 -37.56 -23.86 -22.70
C LEU A 542 -36.41 -23.17 -23.46
N ILE A 543 -35.16 -23.47 -23.12
CA ILE A 543 -34.00 -22.90 -23.81
C ILE A 543 -33.94 -23.42 -25.25
N GLN A 544 -34.23 -24.70 -25.48
CA GLN A 544 -34.28 -25.28 -26.83
C GLN A 544 -35.36 -24.60 -27.68
N ASP A 545 -36.57 -24.41 -27.15
CA ASP A 545 -37.68 -23.74 -27.84
C ASP A 545 -37.29 -22.29 -28.23
N LEU A 546 -36.65 -21.56 -27.32
CA LEU A 546 -36.19 -20.20 -27.58
C LEU A 546 -35.05 -20.16 -28.62
N LEU A 547 -34.15 -21.14 -28.64
CA LEU A 547 -33.12 -21.25 -29.67
C LEU A 547 -33.70 -21.58 -31.03
N ASP A 548 -34.70 -22.46 -31.09
CA ASP A 548 -35.42 -22.77 -32.32
C ASP A 548 -36.14 -21.54 -32.88
N GLU A 549 -36.70 -20.68 -32.02
CA GLU A 549 -37.25 -19.38 -32.43
C GLU A 549 -36.20 -18.44 -33.02
N GLU A 550 -35.00 -18.37 -32.42
CA GLU A 550 -33.91 -17.54 -32.92
C GLU A 550 -33.33 -18.08 -34.25
N GLN A 551 -33.22 -19.40 -34.41
CA GLN A 551 -32.82 -20.03 -35.68
C GLN A 551 -33.79 -19.69 -36.82
N ARG A 552 -35.10 -19.66 -36.54
CA ARG A 552 -36.11 -19.21 -37.54
C ARG A 552 -35.95 -17.75 -37.94
N LYS A 553 -35.45 -16.89 -37.03
CA LYS A 553 -35.19 -15.47 -37.32
C LYS A 553 -33.87 -15.27 -38.08
N CYS A 554 -32.86 -16.11 -37.82
CA CYS A 554 -31.53 -16.01 -38.40
C CYS A 554 -31.01 -17.40 -38.81
N SER A 555 -31.21 -17.76 -40.09
CA SER A 555 -30.83 -19.07 -40.62
C SER A 555 -29.32 -19.33 -40.62
N GLU A 556 -28.48 -18.29 -40.50
CA GLU A 556 -27.02 -18.46 -40.38
C GLU A 556 -26.61 -19.19 -39.08
N LEU A 557 -27.49 -19.21 -38.08
CA LEU A 557 -27.26 -19.92 -36.82
C LEU A 557 -27.34 -21.45 -36.97
N GLU A 558 -28.05 -21.97 -37.99
CA GLU A 558 -28.20 -23.41 -38.24
C GLU A 558 -26.86 -24.13 -38.33
N TRP A 559 -25.81 -23.43 -38.79
CA TRP A 559 -24.45 -23.94 -38.86
C TRP A 559 -23.94 -24.47 -37.51
N PHE A 560 -24.35 -23.87 -36.38
CA PHE A 560 -23.92 -24.30 -35.05
C PHE A 560 -24.65 -25.54 -34.55
N PHE A 561 -25.79 -25.91 -35.14
CA PHE A 561 -26.66 -26.99 -34.68
C PHE A 561 -26.67 -28.21 -35.61
N ALA A 562 -26.02 -28.12 -36.77
CA ALA A 562 -26.00 -29.20 -37.76
C ALA A 562 -25.29 -30.47 -37.24
N ASP A 563 -25.96 -31.62 -37.36
CA ASP A 563 -25.49 -32.92 -36.85
C ASP A 563 -24.19 -33.42 -37.50
N GLU A 564 -23.87 -32.97 -38.73
CA GLU A 564 -22.62 -33.32 -39.41
C GLU A 564 -21.39 -32.65 -38.80
N ARG A 565 -21.59 -31.68 -37.90
CA ARG A 565 -20.52 -30.93 -37.24
C ARG A 565 -19.92 -31.78 -36.12
N ILE A 566 -18.62 -31.57 -35.90
CA ILE A 566 -17.97 -32.02 -34.66
C ILE A 566 -18.46 -31.08 -33.55
N GLU A 567 -19.03 -31.65 -32.50
CA GLU A 567 -19.55 -30.91 -31.33
C GLU A 567 -20.61 -29.84 -31.68
N PRO A 568 -21.77 -30.23 -32.26
CA PRO A 568 -22.86 -29.28 -32.48
C PRO A 568 -23.33 -28.69 -31.15
N THR A 569 -23.93 -27.50 -31.21
CA THR A 569 -24.49 -26.86 -30.03
C THR A 569 -25.61 -27.72 -29.48
N ALA A 570 -25.49 -28.08 -28.20
CA ALA A 570 -26.47 -28.89 -27.51
C ALA A 570 -26.90 -28.22 -26.20
N VAL A 571 -28.19 -28.34 -25.90
CA VAL A 571 -28.78 -28.00 -24.61
C VAL A 571 -29.11 -29.30 -23.91
N LYS A 572 -28.43 -29.59 -22.80
CA LYS A 572 -28.58 -30.84 -22.04
C LYS A 572 -28.78 -30.56 -20.56
N ASN A 573 -29.48 -31.44 -19.86
CA ASN A 573 -29.52 -31.41 -18.41
C ASN A 573 -28.26 -32.07 -17.81
N LEU A 574 -28.03 -31.87 -16.51
CA LEU A 574 -26.88 -32.43 -15.78
C LEU A 574 -26.73 -33.95 -15.98
N GLU A 575 -27.83 -34.69 -16.01
CA GLU A 575 -27.82 -36.17 -16.16
C GLU A 575 -27.33 -36.65 -17.54
N ASN A 576 -27.38 -35.81 -18.58
CA ASN A 576 -27.08 -36.21 -19.96
C ASN A 576 -25.83 -35.54 -20.56
N VAL A 577 -25.12 -34.70 -19.79
CA VAL A 577 -23.99 -33.90 -20.29
C VAL A 577 -22.64 -34.64 -20.23
N GLN A 578 -22.53 -35.73 -19.47
CA GLN A 578 -21.23 -36.40 -19.30
C GLN A 578 -20.66 -36.88 -20.64
N GLY A 579 -19.34 -36.71 -20.79
CA GLY A 579 -18.62 -36.97 -22.04
C GLY A 579 -18.63 -35.81 -23.03
N ASP A 580 -19.54 -34.83 -22.90
CA ASP A 580 -19.51 -33.65 -23.76
C ASP A 580 -18.49 -32.61 -23.29
N GLU A 581 -17.81 -32.01 -24.26
CA GLU A 581 -16.97 -30.83 -24.07
C GLU A 581 -17.26 -29.79 -25.15
N ARG A 582 -17.11 -28.52 -24.80
CA ARG A 582 -17.24 -27.39 -25.74
C ARG A 582 -16.22 -26.32 -25.35
N ASP A 583 -15.85 -25.47 -26.30
CA ASP A 583 -15.01 -24.31 -26.02
C ASP A 583 -15.67 -23.36 -25.00
N VAL A 584 -17.00 -23.21 -25.07
CA VAL A 584 -17.79 -22.36 -24.18
C VAL A 584 -19.01 -23.12 -23.65
N MET A 585 -19.04 -23.31 -22.33
CA MET A 585 -20.17 -23.91 -21.62
C MET A 585 -20.94 -22.85 -20.83
N MET A 586 -22.26 -22.83 -20.97
CA MET A 586 -23.16 -21.97 -20.21
C MET A 586 -24.01 -22.81 -19.27
N PHE A 587 -24.04 -22.47 -17.99
CA PHE A 587 -24.84 -23.19 -17.00
C PHE A 587 -26.10 -22.38 -16.66
N SER A 588 -27.28 -22.99 -16.82
CA SER A 588 -28.56 -22.48 -16.34
C SER A 588 -28.92 -23.17 -15.03
N ILE A 589 -28.74 -22.43 -13.93
CA ILE A 589 -29.05 -22.92 -12.59
C ILE A 589 -30.56 -23.04 -12.39
N THR A 590 -31.36 -22.20 -13.06
CA THR A 590 -32.84 -22.18 -13.03
C THR A 590 -33.45 -21.75 -11.70
N PHE A 591 -32.91 -22.22 -10.57
CA PHE A 591 -33.47 -21.99 -9.25
C PHE A 591 -33.27 -20.53 -8.80
N GLY A 592 -34.34 -19.93 -8.28
CA GLY A 592 -34.38 -18.52 -7.91
C GLY A 592 -35.53 -18.20 -6.97
N TYR A 593 -35.72 -16.91 -6.69
CA TYR A 593 -36.89 -16.43 -5.98
C TYR A 593 -38.16 -16.67 -6.82
N ASP A 594 -39.25 -17.07 -6.16
CA ASP A 594 -40.56 -17.13 -6.81
C ASP A 594 -41.21 -15.74 -6.90
N VAL A 595 -42.38 -15.66 -7.53
CA VAL A 595 -43.19 -14.42 -7.66
C VAL A 595 -43.58 -13.79 -6.32
N HIS A 596 -43.50 -14.54 -5.22
CA HIS A 596 -43.79 -14.08 -3.86
C HIS A 596 -42.53 -13.71 -3.08
N GLY A 597 -41.35 -13.75 -3.71
CA GLY A 597 -40.07 -13.43 -3.08
C GLY A 597 -39.56 -14.51 -2.14
N LYS A 598 -40.04 -15.75 -2.26
CA LYS A 598 -39.55 -16.89 -1.48
C LYS A 598 -38.45 -17.61 -2.27
N PHE A 599 -37.32 -17.90 -1.62
CA PHE A 599 -36.26 -18.73 -2.17
C PHE A 599 -36.36 -20.15 -1.61
N PRO A 600 -36.84 -21.15 -2.36
CA PRO A 600 -36.86 -22.52 -1.90
C PRO A 600 -35.42 -23.08 -1.86
N VAL A 601 -34.98 -23.56 -0.70
CA VAL A 601 -33.67 -24.22 -0.54
C VAL A 601 -33.77 -25.69 -0.99
N SER A 602 -34.20 -25.90 -2.25
CA SER A 602 -34.29 -27.22 -2.86
C SER A 602 -33.77 -27.13 -4.30
N PHE A 603 -32.59 -27.70 -4.54
CA PHE A 603 -31.88 -27.65 -5.82
C PHE A 603 -31.97 -28.98 -6.60
N GLY A 604 -33.09 -29.69 -6.47
CA GLY A 604 -33.31 -30.97 -7.16
C GLY A 604 -32.27 -32.03 -6.77
N ALA A 605 -31.72 -32.73 -7.77
CA ALA A 605 -30.78 -33.83 -7.59
C ALA A 605 -29.49 -33.43 -6.86
N MET A 606 -29.06 -32.16 -6.90
CA MET A 606 -27.85 -31.71 -6.20
C MET A 606 -27.96 -31.72 -4.67
N ASN A 607 -29.18 -31.66 -4.11
CA ASN A 607 -29.38 -31.69 -2.67
C ASN A 607 -29.45 -33.12 -2.08
N ARG A 608 -29.38 -34.14 -2.92
CA ARG A 608 -29.47 -35.56 -2.52
C ARG A 608 -28.09 -36.13 -2.25
N ASP A 609 -28.03 -37.28 -1.58
CA ASP A 609 -26.79 -38.06 -1.44
C ASP A 609 -26.24 -38.41 -2.83
N GLY A 610 -24.95 -38.15 -3.08
CA GLY A 610 -24.34 -38.28 -4.42
C GLY A 610 -24.47 -37.00 -5.28
N GLY A 611 -25.19 -35.99 -4.82
CA GLY A 611 -25.33 -34.69 -5.48
C GLY A 611 -24.00 -33.93 -5.62
N GLU A 612 -22.99 -34.22 -4.81
CA GLU A 612 -21.65 -33.63 -4.93
C GLU A 612 -20.88 -34.05 -6.19
N ARG A 613 -21.33 -35.12 -6.87
CA ARG A 613 -20.79 -35.62 -8.14
C ARG A 613 -21.46 -34.98 -9.36
N ARG A 614 -22.54 -34.21 -9.16
CA ARG A 614 -23.35 -33.55 -10.19
C ARG A 614 -22.88 -32.13 -10.49
#